data_AF-A0AA40JHA1-F1
#
_entry.id   AF-A0AA40JHA1-F1
#
_cell.length_a   1.000
_cell.length_b   1.000
_cell.length_c   1.000
_cell.angle_alpha   90.00
_cell.angle_beta   90.00
_cell.angle_gamma   90.00
#
_symmetry.space_group_name_H-M   'P 1'
#
loop_
_entity.id
_entity.type
_entity.pdbx_description
1 polymer ?
#
loop_
_entity_poly.entity_id
_entity_poly.type
_entity_poly.pdbx_seq_one_letter_code
_entity_poly.pdbx_strand_id
1 'polypeptide(L)'
;MNGINDQCFTAAHGAGVTMANRPGDRPVPIPRDLPGVVIFIHGVNDPGAAYATVERGLCQGLNERLSRSDLRPGEYGGEYAEAIKAKDQKSPFFDSRIANDPDMYLYRRAETGGTHSMFLPFYWGYRASDDEIAKISHPGEVKSRVADSDGNLMTRGQYQDIHGNRLDAHFGKGGGFFANATNNIPQMYSPGFEPDKLERTVMQNALAGNTIFAGKSPDRRYFVLAAARLASLIRTIRAVRPSALALEHGMDPRHETITVMGHSQGTIITLLAQAMLKQQGQRCVDCIIMVDTPYSLQFTQDGSQQTGHAKLKTLVDIVNAVTSEPHTIPELAELMIDSAHSCGRAGQNWSKTQGKRPDKGGKHWITFDERDNRGKVYLYFCPEDTVVGLDKVRGIGTFGVPDEVPADGAAASRGKTMPAMTVLEPKRFFQRMWTRLERDQDGRGSARRSPSARRPRACRFATRFSD
;
A
#
# COMPACT_ATOMS: atom_id res chain seq x y z
N MET A 1 6.85 -34.12 -9.24
CA MET A 1 7.03 -33.39 -10.52
C MET A 1 5.82 -32.49 -10.86
N ASN A 2 5.02 -32.02 -9.88
CA ASN A 2 3.79 -31.24 -10.15
C ASN A 2 3.97 -29.71 -10.01
N GLY A 3 5.19 -29.19 -9.85
CA GLY A 3 5.41 -27.76 -9.57
C GLY A 3 5.55 -26.86 -10.80
N ILE A 4 6.09 -27.38 -11.90
CA ILE A 4 6.46 -26.57 -13.08
C ILE A 4 5.25 -26.35 -14.02
N ASN A 5 4.31 -27.30 -14.11
CA ASN A 5 3.19 -27.20 -15.05
C ASN A 5 2.19 -26.09 -14.71
N ASP A 6 2.04 -25.73 -13.43
CA ASP A 6 1.06 -24.70 -13.03
C ASP A 6 1.52 -23.29 -13.38
N GLN A 7 2.85 -23.04 -13.41
CA GLN A 7 3.45 -21.72 -13.71
C GLN A 7 3.54 -21.39 -15.20
N CYS A 8 3.22 -22.37 -16.06
CA CYS A 8 3.29 -22.21 -17.50
C CYS A 8 1.89 -22.17 -18.12
N PHE A 9 1.79 -21.59 -19.32
CA PHE A 9 0.67 -21.80 -20.21
C PHE A 9 1.15 -22.52 -21.48
N THR A 10 0.26 -23.27 -22.11
CA THR A 10 0.56 -23.92 -23.38
C THR A 10 0.43 -22.89 -24.49
N ALA A 11 1.56 -22.46 -25.04
CA ALA A 11 1.57 -21.47 -26.13
C ALA A 11 1.41 -22.11 -27.51
N ALA A 12 1.77 -23.39 -27.65
CA ALA A 12 1.68 -24.13 -28.90
C ALA A 12 1.64 -25.64 -28.67
N HIS A 13 1.22 -26.36 -29.71
CA HIS A 13 1.25 -27.81 -29.80
C HIS A 13 2.16 -28.21 -30.97
N GLY A 14 3.09 -29.14 -30.73
CA GLY A 14 4.11 -29.51 -31.71
C GLY A 14 4.28 -31.01 -31.95
N ALA A 15 4.66 -31.34 -33.18
CA ALA A 15 5.21 -32.65 -33.54
C ALA A 15 6.69 -32.73 -33.13
N GLY A 16 7.00 -33.62 -32.19
CA GLY A 16 8.38 -34.05 -31.95
C GLY A 16 8.80 -35.02 -33.05
N VAL A 17 10.10 -35.02 -33.40
CA VAL A 17 10.65 -35.81 -34.51
C VAL A 17 10.32 -37.31 -34.36
N THR A 18 9.49 -37.79 -35.30
CA THR A 18 9.25 -39.18 -35.78
C THR A 18 9.35 -40.33 -34.75
N MET A 19 8.27 -40.62 -34.02
CA MET A 19 8.02 -41.97 -33.48
C MET A 19 6.63 -42.47 -33.91
N ALA A 20 6.54 -43.71 -34.41
CA ALA A 20 5.27 -44.38 -34.69
C ALA A 20 4.52 -44.69 -33.37
N ASN A 21 3.17 -44.65 -33.39
CA ASN A 21 2.27 -44.83 -32.23
C ASN A 21 2.32 -43.73 -31.15
N ARG A 22 2.30 -42.45 -31.57
CA ARG A 22 2.35 -41.30 -30.65
C ARG A 22 0.97 -40.98 -30.01
N PRO A 23 0.91 -40.65 -28.71
CA PRO A 23 -0.31 -40.24 -28.00
C PRO A 23 -0.77 -38.78 -28.25
N GLY A 24 -0.36 -38.15 -29.36
CA GLY A 24 -0.72 -36.77 -29.72
C GLY A 24 0.35 -35.70 -29.49
N ASP A 25 -0.03 -34.45 -29.74
CA ASP A 25 0.85 -33.28 -29.71
C ASP A 25 1.42 -32.96 -28.34
N ARG A 26 2.72 -32.63 -28.28
CA ARG A 26 3.34 -32.20 -27.03
C ARG A 26 3.04 -30.70 -26.83
N PRO A 27 2.50 -30.31 -25.67
CA PRO A 27 2.35 -28.90 -25.34
C PRO A 27 3.75 -28.28 -25.14
N VAL A 28 3.93 -27.05 -25.62
CA VAL A 28 5.11 -26.22 -25.32
C VAL A 28 4.73 -25.27 -24.19
N PRO A 29 5.17 -25.56 -22.94
CA PRO A 29 4.89 -24.69 -21.80
C PRO A 29 5.80 -23.46 -21.84
N ILE A 30 5.23 -22.27 -21.72
CA ILE A 30 5.94 -21.01 -21.53
C ILE A 30 5.53 -20.41 -20.19
N PRO A 31 6.45 -19.83 -19.39
CA PRO A 31 6.10 -19.12 -18.17
C PRO A 31 5.02 -18.07 -18.42
N ARG A 32 4.04 -17.97 -17.52
CA ARG A 32 2.98 -16.98 -17.59
C ARG A 32 3.52 -15.61 -17.17
N ASP A 33 3.17 -14.57 -17.90
CA ASP A 33 3.41 -13.19 -17.50
C ASP A 33 2.66 -12.85 -16.21
N LEU A 34 3.22 -11.93 -15.43
CA LEU A 34 2.49 -11.30 -14.33
C LEU A 34 1.36 -10.42 -14.88
N PRO A 35 0.22 -10.32 -14.17
CA PRO A 35 -0.95 -9.58 -14.67
C PRO A 35 -0.78 -8.05 -14.64
N GLY A 36 0.34 -7.54 -14.15
CA GLY A 36 0.68 -6.13 -14.00
C GLY A 36 1.64 -5.94 -12.83
N VAL A 37 1.82 -4.69 -12.38
CA VAL A 37 2.63 -4.32 -11.22
C VAL A 37 1.74 -3.75 -10.12
N VAL A 38 1.86 -4.26 -8.90
CA VAL A 38 1.18 -3.72 -7.71
C VAL A 38 2.23 -3.19 -6.74
N ILE A 39 2.33 -1.86 -6.66
CA ILE A 39 3.18 -1.20 -5.67
C ILE A 39 2.37 -1.02 -4.40
N PHE A 40 2.84 -1.59 -3.29
CA PHE A 40 2.21 -1.40 -1.99
C PHE A 40 3.02 -0.44 -1.12
N ILE A 41 2.34 0.57 -0.59
CA ILE A 41 2.93 1.55 0.32
C ILE A 41 2.14 1.61 1.62
N HIS A 42 2.81 1.22 2.71
CA HIS A 42 2.23 1.30 4.05
C HIS A 42 2.30 2.72 4.62
N GLY A 43 1.44 3.02 5.61
CA GLY A 43 1.26 4.37 6.15
C GLY A 43 2.15 4.75 7.33
N VAL A 44 2.99 3.83 7.80
CA VAL A 44 4.03 4.13 8.80
C VAL A 44 5.36 3.59 8.26
N ASN A 45 6.48 4.09 8.81
CA ASN A 45 7.81 3.52 8.55
C ASN A 45 7.95 2.14 9.24
N ASP A 46 7.06 1.22 8.91
CA ASP A 46 7.01 -0.14 9.42
C ASP A 46 8.06 -0.98 8.68
N PRO A 47 8.83 -1.84 9.38
CA PRO A 47 9.76 -2.78 8.76
C PRO A 47 9.10 -3.76 7.78
N GLY A 48 7.76 -3.82 7.75
CA GLY A 48 6.98 -4.51 6.73
C GLY A 48 6.10 -5.60 7.30
N ALA A 49 5.71 -5.51 8.57
CA ALA A 49 4.96 -6.54 9.27
C ALA A 49 3.66 -6.95 8.56
N ALA A 50 3.00 -6.00 7.88
CA ALA A 50 1.76 -6.26 7.15
C ALA A 50 1.96 -6.86 5.75
N TYR A 51 3.16 -6.77 5.18
CA TYR A 51 3.39 -6.96 3.74
C TYR A 51 3.15 -8.41 3.30
N ALA A 52 3.62 -9.38 4.11
CA ALA A 52 3.41 -10.79 3.84
C ALA A 52 1.92 -11.17 3.73
N THR A 53 1.08 -10.60 4.58
CA THR A 53 -0.36 -10.85 4.58
C THR A 53 -1.04 -10.20 3.37
N VAL A 54 -0.64 -8.96 3.04
CA VAL A 54 -1.17 -8.23 1.88
C VAL A 54 -0.79 -8.95 0.58
N GLU A 55 0.47 -9.31 0.39
CA GLU A 55 0.94 -10.01 -0.80
C GLU A 55 0.24 -11.36 -0.97
N ARG A 56 0.11 -12.14 0.10
CA ARG A 56 -0.63 -13.42 0.08
C ARG A 56 -2.08 -13.23 -0.37
N GLY A 57 -2.76 -12.22 0.18
CA GLY A 57 -4.13 -11.90 -0.19
C GLY A 57 -4.27 -11.43 -1.64
N LEU A 58 -3.33 -10.63 -2.13
CA LEU A 58 -3.29 -10.19 -3.54
C LEU A 58 -3.06 -11.36 -4.50
N CYS A 59 -2.08 -12.21 -4.23
CA CYS A 59 -1.82 -13.41 -5.03
C CYS A 59 -3.04 -14.34 -5.05
N GLN A 60 -3.66 -14.60 -3.89
CA GLN A 60 -4.88 -15.40 -3.81
C GLN A 60 -6.02 -14.76 -4.62
N GLY A 61 -6.30 -13.48 -4.39
CA GLY A 61 -7.41 -12.78 -5.05
C GLY A 61 -7.23 -12.69 -6.56
N LEU A 62 -6.01 -12.48 -7.04
CA LEU A 62 -5.71 -12.44 -8.48
C LEU A 62 -5.72 -13.83 -9.10
N ASN A 63 -5.28 -14.88 -8.39
CA ASN A 63 -5.48 -16.26 -8.83
C ASN A 63 -6.97 -16.56 -9.03
N GLU A 64 -7.81 -16.26 -8.04
CA GLU A 64 -9.26 -16.44 -8.14
C GLU A 64 -9.87 -15.60 -9.28
N ARG A 65 -9.48 -14.34 -9.40
CA ARG A 65 -10.09 -13.40 -10.36
C ARG A 65 -9.69 -13.70 -11.80
N LEU A 66 -8.43 -14.05 -12.02
CA LEU A 66 -7.87 -14.27 -13.36
C LEU A 66 -7.90 -15.75 -13.76
N SER A 67 -8.56 -16.62 -12.98
CA SER A 67 -8.56 -18.07 -13.23
C SER A 67 -7.15 -18.67 -13.31
N ARG A 68 -6.27 -18.24 -12.40
CA ARG A 68 -4.87 -18.67 -12.26
C ARG A 68 -4.67 -19.42 -10.94
N SER A 69 -3.56 -20.14 -10.83
CA SER A 69 -3.16 -20.87 -9.61
C SER A 69 -1.67 -20.71 -9.29
N ASP A 70 -0.96 -19.96 -10.10
CA ASP A 70 0.50 -19.90 -10.10
C ASP A 70 1.07 -18.71 -9.34
N LEU A 71 0.26 -17.68 -9.07
CA LEU A 71 0.71 -16.50 -8.34
C LEU A 71 0.98 -16.87 -6.89
N ARG A 72 2.23 -16.69 -6.45
CA ARG A 72 2.75 -17.13 -5.15
C ARG A 72 3.55 -16.00 -4.51
N PRO A 73 3.28 -15.65 -3.25
CA PRO A 73 3.98 -14.57 -2.57
C PRO A 73 5.46 -14.88 -2.38
N GLY A 74 6.26 -13.85 -2.14
CA GLY A 74 7.63 -14.00 -1.64
C GLY A 74 7.67 -14.59 -0.23
N GLU A 75 8.86 -15.00 0.19
CA GLU A 75 9.13 -15.38 1.57
C GLU A 75 9.57 -14.16 2.38
N TYR A 76 9.28 -14.16 3.67
CA TYR A 76 9.56 -13.04 4.57
C TYR A 76 10.33 -13.55 5.78
N GLY A 77 11.42 -12.88 6.13
CA GLY A 77 12.17 -13.20 7.34
C GLY A 77 12.97 -14.49 7.31
N GLY A 78 13.21 -15.06 6.12
CA GLY A 78 13.92 -16.35 5.98
C GLY A 78 15.33 -16.32 6.60
N GLU A 79 16.13 -15.29 6.26
CA GLU A 79 17.46 -15.10 6.85
C GLU A 79 17.42 -14.95 8.37
N TYR A 80 16.44 -14.20 8.89
CA TYR A 80 16.25 -14.02 10.32
C TYR A 80 15.89 -15.34 11.03
N ALA A 81 14.96 -16.11 10.46
CA ALA A 81 14.54 -17.39 11.01
C ALA A 81 15.72 -18.39 11.07
N GLU A 82 16.53 -18.47 10.02
CA GLU A 82 17.72 -19.33 10.01
C GLU A 82 18.78 -18.86 11.01
N ALA A 83 18.99 -17.55 11.16
CA ALA A 83 19.91 -17.01 12.16
C ALA A 83 19.47 -17.34 13.60
N ILE A 84 18.17 -17.22 13.91
CA ILE A 84 17.63 -17.60 15.23
C ILE A 84 17.75 -19.11 15.46
N LYS A 85 17.44 -19.94 14.46
CA LYS A 85 17.60 -21.39 14.56
C LYS A 85 19.07 -21.80 14.79
N ALA A 86 20.01 -21.17 14.07
CA ALA A 86 21.44 -21.39 14.26
C ALA A 86 21.90 -20.99 15.67
N LYS A 87 21.37 -19.89 16.22
CA LYS A 87 21.60 -19.45 17.60
C LYS A 87 21.12 -20.50 18.61
N ASP A 88 19.89 -20.97 18.47
CA ASP A 88 19.27 -21.94 19.38
C ASP A 88 20.01 -23.28 19.36
N GLN A 89 20.54 -23.66 18.21
CA GLN A 89 21.36 -24.87 18.02
C GLN A 89 22.83 -24.69 18.40
N LYS A 90 23.25 -23.50 18.85
CA LYS A 90 24.67 -23.14 19.10
C LYS A 90 25.57 -23.48 17.91
N SER A 91 25.06 -23.28 16.71
CA SER A 91 25.74 -23.59 15.46
C SER A 91 26.91 -22.64 15.21
N PRO A 92 28.04 -23.12 14.65
CA PRO A 92 29.15 -22.24 14.23
C PRO A 92 28.76 -21.28 13.10
N PHE A 93 27.63 -21.53 12.43
CA PHE A 93 27.07 -20.68 11.37
C PHE A 93 26.12 -19.61 11.91
N PHE A 94 26.06 -19.38 13.23
CA PHE A 94 25.25 -18.32 13.83
C PHE A 94 25.75 -16.93 13.40
N ASP A 95 24.89 -16.18 12.71
CA ASP A 95 25.14 -14.77 12.38
C ASP A 95 24.42 -13.83 13.37
N SER A 96 25.19 -13.28 14.31
CA SER A 96 24.68 -12.35 15.31
C SER A 96 24.20 -11.02 14.71
N ARG A 97 24.70 -10.62 13.53
CA ARG A 97 24.32 -9.36 12.88
C ARG A 97 22.87 -9.41 12.41
N ILE A 98 22.45 -10.56 11.87
CA ILE A 98 21.08 -10.80 11.42
C ILE A 98 20.14 -10.97 12.62
N ALA A 99 20.53 -11.81 13.60
CA ALA A 99 19.67 -12.12 14.75
C ALA A 99 19.44 -10.91 15.68
N ASN A 100 20.35 -9.95 15.71
CA ASN A 100 20.23 -8.75 16.54
C ASN A 100 19.59 -7.55 15.81
N ASP A 101 19.23 -7.69 14.52
CA ASP A 101 18.61 -6.64 13.72
C ASP A 101 17.25 -7.09 13.14
N PRO A 102 16.23 -7.29 14.00
CA PRO A 102 14.91 -7.70 13.54
C PRO A 102 14.23 -6.64 12.66
N ASP A 103 14.52 -5.34 12.83
CA ASP A 103 13.87 -4.30 12.00
C ASP A 103 14.26 -4.44 10.52
N MET A 104 15.51 -4.81 10.23
CA MET A 104 15.95 -5.08 8.85
C MET A 104 15.51 -6.47 8.37
N TYR A 105 15.73 -7.52 9.18
CA TYR A 105 15.68 -8.89 8.67
C TYR A 105 14.37 -9.64 8.94
N LEU A 106 13.62 -9.34 10.00
CA LEU A 106 12.44 -10.14 10.40
C LEU A 106 11.33 -10.13 9.34
N TYR A 107 11.15 -9.00 8.66
CA TYR A 107 10.12 -8.82 7.64
C TYR A 107 10.71 -8.57 6.24
N ARG A 108 12.01 -8.83 6.07
CA ARG A 108 12.66 -8.69 4.77
C ARG A 108 12.03 -9.68 3.79
N ARG A 109 11.49 -9.15 2.69
CA ARG A 109 10.98 -9.95 1.58
C ARG A 109 12.14 -10.50 0.75
N ALA A 110 12.06 -11.77 0.39
CA ALA A 110 12.98 -12.45 -0.53
C ALA A 110 12.20 -13.23 -1.60
N GLU A 111 12.74 -13.24 -2.81
CA GLU A 111 12.31 -14.13 -3.88
C GLU A 111 12.93 -15.51 -3.67
N THR A 112 12.12 -16.57 -3.69
CA THR A 112 12.59 -17.96 -3.68
C THR A 112 12.19 -18.68 -4.96
N GLY A 113 12.67 -19.92 -5.16
CA GLY A 113 12.40 -20.66 -6.41
C GLY A 113 10.92 -20.91 -6.73
N GLY A 114 10.02 -20.68 -5.76
CA GLY A 114 8.57 -20.78 -5.96
C GLY A 114 7.84 -19.44 -6.06
N THR A 115 8.52 -18.30 -5.91
CA THR A 115 7.87 -16.99 -5.91
C THR A 115 7.45 -16.59 -7.33
N HIS A 116 6.22 -16.11 -7.45
CA HIS A 116 5.69 -15.56 -8.69
C HIS A 116 4.64 -14.49 -8.34
N SER A 117 5.09 -13.26 -8.13
CA SER A 117 4.27 -12.22 -7.52
C SER A 117 4.38 -10.89 -8.26
N MET A 118 3.25 -10.21 -8.39
CA MET A 118 3.15 -8.85 -8.95
C MET A 118 3.48 -7.76 -7.92
N PHE A 119 3.75 -8.16 -6.68
CA PHE A 119 3.83 -7.26 -5.53
C PHE A 119 5.22 -6.63 -5.40
N LEU A 120 5.26 -5.31 -5.44
CA LEU A 120 6.45 -4.51 -5.20
C LEU A 120 6.30 -3.77 -3.87
N PRO A 121 7.07 -4.15 -2.84
CA PRO A 121 7.03 -3.46 -1.55
C PRO A 121 7.74 -2.10 -1.62
N PHE A 122 7.05 -1.01 -1.24
CA PHE A 122 7.63 0.33 -1.21
C PHE A 122 7.92 0.78 0.22
N TYR A 123 9.15 0.55 0.67
CA TYR A 123 9.64 1.01 1.96
C TYR A 123 10.07 2.48 1.91
N TRP A 124 9.64 3.25 2.89
CA TRP A 124 9.96 4.66 3.02
C TRP A 124 9.97 5.08 4.48
N GLY A 125 10.75 6.11 4.80
CA GLY A 125 10.95 6.52 6.18
C GLY A 125 11.93 7.68 6.30
N TYR A 126 12.22 8.01 7.56
CA TYR A 126 13.25 8.99 7.90
C TYR A 126 14.49 8.28 8.43
N ARG A 127 15.67 8.72 8.01
CA ARG A 127 16.94 8.33 8.61
C ARG A 127 17.57 9.57 9.23
N ALA A 128 17.90 9.48 10.51
CA ALA A 128 18.54 10.57 11.23
C ALA A 128 19.90 10.90 10.60
N SER A 129 20.18 12.19 10.53
CA SER A 129 21.52 12.70 10.24
C SER A 129 22.43 12.57 11.46
N ASP A 130 23.74 12.65 11.25
CA ASP A 130 24.72 12.35 12.31
C ASP A 130 24.60 13.27 13.53
N ASP A 131 24.22 14.53 13.31
CA ASP A 131 24.00 15.55 14.33
C ASP A 131 22.67 15.39 15.10
N GLU A 132 21.75 14.59 14.58
CA GLU A 132 20.49 14.27 15.24
C GLU A 132 20.58 12.98 16.07
N ILE A 133 21.63 12.18 15.90
CA ILE A 133 21.86 10.96 16.69
C ILE A 133 22.38 11.36 18.08
N ALA A 134 21.78 10.81 19.14
CA ALA A 134 22.26 11.07 20.49
C ALA A 134 23.63 10.42 20.70
N LYS A 135 24.62 11.21 21.13
CA LYS A 135 26.00 10.76 21.39
C LYS A 135 26.44 11.14 22.79
N ILE A 136 27.48 10.49 23.34
CA ILE A 136 28.04 10.86 24.65
C ILE A 136 28.40 12.36 24.69
N SER A 137 28.99 12.89 23.61
CA SER A 137 29.36 14.30 23.47
C SER A 137 28.17 15.24 23.26
N HIS A 138 27.06 14.72 22.75
CA HIS A 138 25.85 15.47 22.45
C HIS A 138 24.60 14.63 22.76
N PRO A 139 24.28 14.44 24.05
CA PRO A 139 23.23 13.49 24.47
C PRO A 139 21.81 14.00 24.19
N GLY A 140 21.64 15.30 23.97
CA GLY A 140 20.32 15.92 23.88
C GLY A 140 19.48 15.63 25.13
N GLU A 141 18.29 15.08 24.92
CA GLU A 141 17.33 14.68 25.95
C GLU A 141 17.58 13.26 26.49
N VAL A 142 18.51 12.50 25.90
CA VAL A 142 18.78 11.10 26.25
C VAL A 142 19.59 11.01 27.53
N LYS A 143 19.07 10.24 28.50
CA LYS A 143 19.71 10.04 29.81
C LYS A 143 20.57 8.78 29.89
N SER A 144 20.48 7.89 28.91
CA SER A 144 21.27 6.66 28.91
C SER A 144 22.77 6.97 28.90
N ARG A 145 23.54 6.12 29.58
CA ARG A 145 25.02 6.15 29.57
C ARG A 145 25.62 4.97 28.80
N VAL A 146 24.78 4.11 28.23
CA VAL A 146 25.21 2.99 27.40
C VAL A 146 25.45 3.53 25.99
N ALA A 147 26.62 3.27 25.43
CA ALA A 147 26.99 3.67 24.09
C ALA A 147 27.71 2.55 23.34
N ASP A 148 27.73 2.62 22.01
CA ASP A 148 28.59 1.79 21.17
C ASP A 148 30.03 2.31 21.14
N SER A 149 30.89 1.70 20.32
CA SER A 149 32.30 2.12 20.15
C SER A 149 32.45 3.53 19.57
N ASP A 150 31.45 4.00 18.83
CA ASP A 150 31.45 5.31 18.18
C ASP A 150 30.82 6.39 19.07
N GLY A 151 30.39 6.02 20.29
CA GLY A 151 29.80 6.92 21.27
C GLY A 151 28.32 7.21 21.04
N ASN A 152 27.63 6.46 20.17
CA ASN A 152 26.19 6.60 19.96
C ASN A 152 25.41 6.01 21.14
N LEU A 153 24.52 6.80 21.73
CA LEU A 153 23.77 6.41 22.91
C LEU A 153 22.64 5.44 22.58
N MET A 154 22.51 4.43 23.44
CA MET A 154 21.47 3.41 23.34
C MET A 154 20.63 3.35 24.61
N THR A 155 19.31 3.27 24.46
CA THR A 155 18.39 2.94 25.55
C THR A 155 17.84 1.55 25.32
N ARG A 156 18.04 0.62 26.26
CA ARG A 156 17.57 -0.78 26.17
C ARG A 156 18.01 -1.47 24.86
N GLY A 157 19.24 -1.21 24.42
CA GLY A 157 19.80 -1.80 23.20
C GLY A 157 19.24 -1.22 21.89
N GLN A 158 18.67 -0.01 21.91
CA GLN A 158 18.18 0.69 20.73
C GLN A 158 18.77 2.10 20.67
N TYR A 159 19.24 2.50 19.50
CA TYR A 159 19.75 3.85 19.27
C TYR A 159 18.66 4.90 19.48
N GLN A 160 19.07 6.12 19.80
CA GLN A 160 18.17 7.23 20.06
C GLN A 160 18.58 8.46 19.25
N ASP A 161 17.61 9.26 18.83
CA ASP A 161 17.90 10.64 18.43
C ASP A 161 18.07 11.55 19.66
N ILE A 162 18.56 12.78 19.45
CA ILE A 162 18.75 13.79 20.50
C ILE A 162 17.46 14.19 21.22
N HIS A 163 16.29 13.79 20.71
CA HIS A 163 14.98 14.02 21.32
C HIS A 163 14.43 12.78 22.03
N GLY A 164 15.22 11.70 22.10
CA GLY A 164 14.85 10.44 22.77
C GLY A 164 13.89 9.56 21.97
N ASN A 165 13.72 9.78 20.66
CA ASN A 165 13.00 8.82 19.84
C ASN A 165 13.87 7.61 19.53
N ARG A 166 13.26 6.42 19.50
CA ARG A 166 13.91 5.18 19.05
C ARG A 166 14.33 5.30 17.57
N LEU A 167 15.57 4.92 17.30
CA LEU A 167 16.11 4.64 15.99
C LEU A 167 16.47 3.15 15.87
N ASP A 168 16.33 2.59 14.67
CA ASP A 168 16.78 1.24 14.33
C ASP A 168 18.32 1.16 14.25
N ALA A 169 18.86 -0.04 13.98
CA ALA A 169 20.30 -0.29 13.87
C ALA A 169 21.01 0.52 12.75
N HIS A 170 20.25 1.10 11.83
CA HIS A 170 20.72 1.90 10.70
C HIS A 170 20.36 3.39 10.85
N PHE A 171 19.95 3.81 12.05
CA PHE A 171 19.52 5.16 12.39
C PHE A 171 18.22 5.61 11.69
N GLY A 172 17.44 4.64 11.19
CA GLY A 172 16.09 4.86 10.70
C GLY A 172 15.12 5.08 11.85
N LYS A 173 14.30 6.13 11.77
CA LYS A 173 13.22 6.36 12.73
C LYS A 173 12.06 5.46 12.37
N GLY A 174 11.87 4.36 13.10
CA GLY A 174 10.77 3.43 12.87
C GLY A 174 9.38 4.06 12.95
N GLY A 175 8.39 3.32 12.47
CA GLY A 175 6.97 3.67 12.55
C GLY A 175 6.51 3.66 14.01
N GLY A 176 6.24 4.84 14.56
CA GLY A 176 5.65 5.05 15.88
C GLY A 176 4.29 5.74 15.78
N PHE A 177 3.51 5.72 16.87
CA PHE A 177 2.12 6.17 16.93
C PHE A 177 1.94 7.60 16.39
N PHE A 178 1.49 7.73 15.13
CA PHE A 178 0.91 8.88 14.41
C PHE A 178 1.54 10.28 14.58
N ALA A 179 2.66 10.43 15.27
CA ALA A 179 3.15 11.73 15.72
C ALA A 179 3.35 12.65 14.52
N ASN A 180 3.97 12.16 13.45
CA ASN A 180 4.26 12.99 12.27
C ASN A 180 3.23 12.88 11.13
N ALA A 181 2.11 12.18 11.34
CA ALA A 181 1.10 11.98 10.31
C ALA A 181 0.49 13.31 9.84
N THR A 182 -0.04 13.30 8.63
CA THR A 182 -0.67 14.42 7.95
C THR A 182 -2.02 14.02 7.40
N ASN A 183 -2.91 15.00 7.24
CA ASN A 183 -4.24 14.79 6.65
C ASN A 183 -4.40 15.50 5.29
N ASN A 184 -3.34 16.14 4.78
CA ASN A 184 -3.33 16.83 3.50
C ASN A 184 -1.90 16.93 2.95
N ILE A 185 -1.78 17.17 1.64
CA ILE A 185 -0.48 17.25 0.95
C ILE A 185 0.37 18.45 1.44
N PRO A 186 -0.14 19.69 1.52
CA PRO A 186 0.67 20.84 1.95
C PRO A 186 1.31 20.67 3.33
N GLN A 187 0.65 19.98 4.25
CA GLN A 187 1.21 19.69 5.57
C GLN A 187 2.49 18.85 5.51
N MET A 188 2.76 18.08 4.44
CA MET A 188 4.03 17.36 4.25
C MET A 188 5.24 18.29 4.12
N TYR A 189 5.03 19.58 3.86
CA TYR A 189 6.09 20.60 3.79
C TYR A 189 6.27 21.37 5.10
N SER A 190 5.50 21.04 6.14
CA SER A 190 5.53 21.73 7.43
C SER A 190 6.55 21.11 8.40
N PRO A 191 6.91 21.82 9.49
CA PRO A 191 7.67 21.23 10.58
C PRO A 191 7.02 19.95 11.12
N GLY A 192 7.84 19.10 11.74
CA GLY A 192 7.36 17.87 12.39
C GLY A 192 6.54 18.13 13.64
N PHE A 193 5.98 17.06 14.21
CA PHE A 193 5.33 17.12 15.51
C PHE A 193 6.30 17.54 16.63
N GLU A 194 5.83 18.42 17.50
CA GLU A 194 6.58 18.91 18.66
C GLU A 194 5.66 18.83 19.89
N PRO A 195 5.93 17.94 20.86
CA PRO A 195 5.12 17.84 22.07
C PRO A 195 5.37 19.06 22.97
N ASP A 196 4.30 19.59 23.57
CA ASP A 196 4.46 20.68 24.54
C ASP A 196 5.13 20.20 25.85
N LYS A 197 5.52 21.12 26.74
CA LYS A 197 6.23 20.76 27.99
C LYS A 197 5.41 19.84 28.92
N LEU A 198 4.09 20.02 28.95
CA LEU A 198 3.19 19.23 29.80
C LEU A 198 2.96 17.85 29.18
N GLU A 199 2.70 17.78 27.88
CA GLU A 199 2.60 16.55 27.09
C GLU A 199 3.89 15.73 27.19
N ARG A 200 5.06 16.38 27.07
CA ARG A 200 6.36 15.72 27.24
C ARG A 200 6.52 15.14 28.65
N THR A 201 6.13 15.90 29.68
CA THR A 201 6.20 15.45 31.08
C THR A 201 5.23 14.30 31.34
N VAL A 202 4.02 14.34 30.78
CA VAL A 202 3.02 13.26 30.89
C VAL A 202 3.45 12.03 30.10
N MET A 203 3.98 12.17 28.88
CA MET A 203 4.50 11.05 28.10
C MET A 203 5.76 10.43 28.76
N GLN A 204 6.57 11.23 29.44
CA GLN A 204 7.73 10.75 30.21
C GLN A 204 7.32 10.10 31.55
N ASN A 205 6.28 10.59 32.23
CA ASN A 205 5.92 10.17 33.60
C ASN A 205 4.72 9.22 33.71
N ALA A 206 3.75 9.26 32.78
CA ALA A 206 2.57 8.39 32.77
C ALA A 206 2.79 7.07 32.00
N LEU A 207 3.88 6.94 31.24
CA LEU A 207 4.25 5.75 30.49
C LEU A 207 5.47 5.02 31.07
N ALA A 208 5.50 4.85 32.39
CA ALA A 208 6.13 3.66 32.99
C ALA A 208 5.44 2.34 32.55
N GLY A 209 4.53 2.40 31.56
CA GLY A 209 4.01 1.33 30.71
C GLY A 209 4.61 1.32 29.27
N ASN A 210 5.93 1.31 29.18
CA ASN A 210 6.77 0.29 28.53
C ASN A 210 6.88 -0.02 27.02
N THR A 211 6.29 0.67 26.02
CA THR A 211 6.70 0.40 24.61
C THR A 211 6.69 1.56 23.60
N ILE A 212 6.08 2.72 23.88
CA ILE A 212 5.94 3.79 22.86
C ILE A 212 6.23 5.16 23.47
N PHE A 213 7.24 5.87 22.95
CA PHE A 213 7.58 7.26 23.27
C PHE A 213 7.51 8.12 21.99
N ALA A 214 6.90 9.30 22.09
CA ALA A 214 6.76 10.24 20.98
C ALA A 214 7.46 11.57 21.33
N GLY A 215 8.76 11.63 21.02
CA GLY A 215 9.54 12.86 21.12
C GLY A 215 9.27 13.81 19.95
N LYS A 216 9.99 14.93 19.93
CA LYS A 216 9.98 15.86 18.78
C LYS A 216 10.33 15.09 17.50
N SER A 217 9.54 15.29 16.46
CA SER A 217 9.67 14.58 15.19
C SER A 217 10.44 15.40 14.16
N PRO A 218 11.13 14.73 13.21
CA PRO A 218 11.83 15.41 12.13
C PRO A 218 10.85 16.17 11.23
N ASP A 219 11.40 17.14 10.48
CA ASP A 219 10.71 17.87 9.43
C ASP A 219 10.00 16.91 8.45
N ARG A 220 8.79 17.25 8.01
CA ARG A 220 7.93 16.36 7.22
C ARG A 220 8.38 16.17 5.77
N ARG A 221 9.42 16.87 5.29
CA ARG A 221 9.89 16.77 3.90
C ARG A 221 10.31 15.37 3.46
N TYR A 222 10.61 14.43 4.37
CA TYR A 222 10.84 13.04 3.98
C TYR A 222 9.60 12.36 3.37
N PHE A 223 8.38 12.81 3.68
CA PHE A 223 7.16 12.38 2.95
C PHE A 223 7.19 12.83 1.49
N VAL A 224 7.65 14.06 1.24
CA VAL A 224 7.80 14.62 -0.11
C VAL A 224 8.87 13.87 -0.88
N LEU A 225 10.00 13.55 -0.24
CA LEU A 225 11.05 12.71 -0.83
C LEU A 225 10.54 11.29 -1.13
N ALA A 226 9.73 10.70 -0.26
CA ALA A 226 9.10 9.41 -0.52
C ALA A 226 8.16 9.47 -1.74
N ALA A 227 7.36 10.54 -1.87
CA ALA A 227 6.51 10.74 -3.04
C ALA A 227 7.32 10.93 -4.33
N ALA A 228 8.41 11.68 -4.28
CA ALA A 228 9.32 11.85 -5.42
C ALA A 228 9.99 10.53 -5.82
N ARG A 229 10.39 9.69 -4.85
CA ARG A 229 10.93 8.35 -5.09
C ARG A 229 9.88 7.42 -5.72
N LEU A 230 8.62 7.48 -5.26
CA LEU A 230 7.52 6.71 -5.83
C LEU A 230 7.23 7.14 -7.28
N ALA A 231 7.16 8.45 -7.55
CA ALA A 231 7.03 8.98 -8.91
C ALA A 231 8.18 8.53 -9.82
N SER A 232 9.42 8.58 -9.30
CA SER A 232 10.58 8.10 -10.05
C SER A 232 10.53 6.60 -10.30
N LEU A 233 10.08 5.78 -9.33
CA LEU A 233 9.91 4.34 -9.52
C LEU A 233 8.91 4.04 -10.64
N ILE A 234 7.75 4.70 -10.64
CA ILE A 234 6.72 4.55 -11.69
C ILE A 234 7.30 4.89 -13.07
N ARG A 235 8.06 5.99 -13.17
CA ARG A 235 8.75 6.36 -14.41
C ARG A 235 9.81 5.33 -14.80
N THR A 236 10.61 4.83 -13.86
CA THR A 236 11.64 3.83 -14.10
C THR A 236 11.04 2.54 -14.65
N ILE A 237 9.94 2.04 -14.08
CA ILE A 237 9.25 0.83 -14.58
C ILE A 237 8.91 1.00 -16.06
N ARG A 238 8.33 2.14 -16.45
CA ARG A 238 7.94 2.42 -17.83
C ARG A 238 9.11 2.72 -18.77
N ALA A 239 10.28 3.04 -18.23
CA ALA A 239 11.49 3.39 -18.97
C ALA A 239 12.50 2.25 -19.07
N VAL A 240 12.20 1.08 -18.49
CA VAL A 240 13.01 -0.14 -18.68
C VAL A 240 13.14 -0.38 -20.18
N ARG A 241 14.38 -0.58 -20.66
CA ARG A 241 14.64 -0.89 -22.06
C ARG A 241 14.48 -2.40 -22.27
N PRO A 242 13.41 -2.88 -22.92
CA PRO A 242 13.27 -4.29 -23.24
C PRO A 242 14.33 -4.73 -24.26
N SER A 243 14.63 -6.03 -24.30
CA SER A 243 15.43 -6.62 -25.38
C SER A 243 14.64 -6.57 -26.70
N ALA A 244 15.34 -6.68 -27.83
CA ALA A 244 14.68 -6.76 -29.14
C ALA A 244 13.67 -7.91 -29.21
N LEU A 245 14.05 -9.08 -28.68
CA LEU A 245 13.18 -10.25 -28.61
C LEU A 245 11.93 -9.98 -27.74
N ALA A 246 12.08 -9.31 -26.60
CA ALA A 246 10.95 -8.96 -25.74
C ALA A 246 9.96 -8.02 -26.48
N LEU A 247 10.47 -7.03 -27.23
CA LEU A 247 9.64 -6.15 -28.04
C LEU A 247 8.91 -6.87 -29.17
N GLU A 248 9.58 -7.78 -29.88
CA GLU A 248 8.98 -8.60 -30.93
C GLU A 248 7.82 -9.46 -30.40
N HIS A 249 7.87 -9.85 -29.13
CA HIS A 249 6.81 -10.56 -28.43
C HIS A 249 5.81 -9.65 -27.68
N GLY A 250 5.82 -8.33 -27.94
CA GLY A 250 4.86 -7.39 -27.37
C GLY A 250 5.10 -7.02 -25.90
N MET A 251 6.25 -7.40 -25.33
CA MET A 251 6.64 -7.06 -23.96
C MET A 251 7.25 -5.66 -23.92
N ASP A 252 6.39 -4.65 -23.89
CA ASP A 252 6.77 -3.24 -23.79
C ASP A 252 6.42 -2.66 -22.41
N PRO A 253 7.42 -2.36 -21.55
CA PRO A 253 7.21 -1.78 -20.22
C PRO A 253 6.40 -0.47 -20.22
N ARG A 254 6.33 0.26 -21.35
CA ARG A 254 5.51 1.47 -21.50
C ARG A 254 4.01 1.17 -21.46
N HIS A 255 3.61 -0.06 -21.71
CA HIS A 255 2.21 -0.50 -21.71
C HIS A 255 1.84 -1.31 -20.46
N GLU A 256 2.80 -1.60 -19.59
CA GLU A 256 2.50 -2.28 -18.34
C GLU A 256 1.58 -1.47 -17.43
N THR A 257 0.63 -2.18 -16.82
CA THR A 257 -0.32 -1.60 -15.88
C THR A 257 0.31 -1.51 -14.49
N ILE A 258 0.22 -0.32 -13.89
CA ILE A 258 0.73 -0.06 -12.55
C ILE A 258 -0.43 0.31 -11.64
N THR A 259 -0.64 -0.49 -10.59
CA THR A 259 -1.55 -0.17 -9.49
C THR A 259 -0.74 0.24 -8.27
N VAL A 260 -1.08 1.36 -7.64
CA VAL A 260 -0.54 1.72 -6.33
C VAL A 260 -1.61 1.53 -5.27
N MET A 261 -1.32 0.64 -4.32
CA MET A 261 -2.16 0.41 -3.14
C MET A 261 -1.50 1.11 -1.95
N GLY A 262 -2.08 2.23 -1.53
CA GLY A 262 -1.66 2.96 -0.35
C GLY A 262 -2.53 2.64 0.85
N HIS A 263 -1.90 2.42 2.01
CA HIS A 263 -2.58 2.37 3.30
C HIS A 263 -2.25 3.61 4.13
N SER A 264 -3.24 4.17 4.81
CA SER A 264 -3.10 5.31 5.72
C SER A 264 -2.26 6.44 5.08
N GLN A 265 -1.18 6.92 5.70
CA GLN A 265 -0.32 7.99 5.15
C GLN A 265 0.26 7.70 3.75
N GLY A 266 0.45 6.41 3.41
CA GLY A 266 0.91 5.96 2.09
C GLY A 266 -0.04 6.39 0.97
N THR A 267 -1.32 6.59 1.28
CA THR A 267 -2.31 7.15 0.34
C THR A 267 -1.98 8.58 -0.06
N ILE A 268 -1.60 9.44 0.89
CA ILE A 268 -1.28 10.85 0.59
C ILE A 268 0.07 10.96 -0.13
N ILE A 269 1.03 10.09 0.21
CA ILE A 269 2.30 9.98 -0.54
C ILE A 269 2.00 9.59 -2.00
N THR A 270 1.08 8.65 -2.20
CA THR A 270 0.64 8.23 -3.54
C THR A 270 -0.01 9.38 -4.31
N LEU A 271 -0.90 10.15 -3.68
CA LEU A 271 -1.54 11.31 -4.29
C LEU A 271 -0.50 12.37 -4.71
N LEU A 272 0.46 12.70 -3.83
CA LEU A 272 1.53 13.64 -4.17
C LEU A 272 2.42 13.11 -5.31
N ALA A 273 2.72 11.81 -5.34
CA ALA A 273 3.49 11.22 -6.43
C ALA A 273 2.78 11.37 -7.78
N GLN A 274 1.45 11.23 -7.84
CA GLN A 274 0.68 11.46 -9.06
C GLN A 274 0.68 12.93 -9.49
N ALA A 275 0.56 13.85 -8.53
CA ALA A 275 0.67 15.28 -8.82
C ALA A 275 2.05 15.62 -9.42
N MET A 276 3.13 15.06 -8.89
CA MET A 276 4.49 15.21 -9.42
C MET A 276 4.62 14.63 -10.83
N LEU A 277 4.08 13.44 -11.10
CA LEU A 277 4.08 12.84 -12.45
C LEU A 277 3.35 13.75 -13.45
N LYS A 278 2.15 14.23 -13.10
CA LYS A 278 1.37 15.13 -13.95
C LYS A 278 2.12 16.44 -14.22
N GLN A 279 2.74 17.03 -13.20
CA GLN A 279 3.56 18.25 -13.33
C GLN A 279 4.74 18.05 -14.29
N GLN A 280 5.34 16.85 -14.30
CA GLN A 280 6.46 16.49 -15.17
C GLN A 280 6.03 16.01 -16.57
N GLY A 281 4.74 16.11 -16.91
CA GLY A 281 4.20 15.61 -18.18
C GLY A 281 4.30 14.08 -18.32
N GLN A 282 4.43 13.35 -17.22
CA GLN A 282 4.49 11.90 -17.19
C GLN A 282 3.10 11.31 -16.96
N ARG A 283 2.84 10.12 -17.53
CA ARG A 283 1.60 9.39 -17.30
C ARG A 283 1.48 9.02 -15.82
N CYS A 284 0.29 9.21 -15.23
CA CYS A 284 -0.03 8.71 -13.88
C CYS A 284 -0.11 7.17 -13.86
N VAL A 285 -0.25 6.58 -12.68
CA VAL A 285 -0.53 5.15 -12.53
C VAL A 285 -1.92 4.79 -13.06
N ASP A 286 -2.12 3.53 -13.40
CA ASP A 286 -3.34 3.05 -14.03
C ASP A 286 -4.47 2.87 -13.00
N CYS A 287 -4.13 2.56 -11.75
CA CYS A 287 -5.11 2.45 -10.67
C CYS A 287 -4.52 2.92 -9.32
N ILE A 288 -5.34 3.60 -8.53
CA ILE A 288 -5.02 3.89 -7.12
C ILE A 288 -6.02 3.18 -6.24
N ILE A 289 -5.52 2.46 -5.24
CA ILE A 289 -6.32 1.89 -4.15
C ILE A 289 -5.90 2.60 -2.86
N MET A 290 -6.79 3.42 -2.32
CA MET A 290 -6.62 4.13 -1.06
C MET A 290 -7.32 3.34 0.05
N VAL A 291 -6.58 2.91 1.06
CA VAL A 291 -7.12 2.18 2.21
C VAL A 291 -6.94 3.00 3.47
N ASP A 292 -8.04 3.25 4.19
CA ASP A 292 -8.05 3.94 5.48
C ASP A 292 -7.25 5.24 5.47
N THR A 293 -7.47 6.05 4.43
CA THR A 293 -6.72 7.29 4.22
C THR A 293 -7.01 8.35 5.31
N PRO A 294 -5.99 8.99 5.89
CA PRO A 294 -6.17 10.14 6.75
C PRO A 294 -6.47 11.42 5.96
N TYR A 295 -6.55 11.37 4.62
CA TYR A 295 -6.83 12.55 3.81
C TYR A 295 -8.17 13.18 4.19
N SER A 296 -8.14 14.45 4.62
CA SER A 296 -9.31 15.15 5.12
C SER A 296 -9.96 16.02 4.06
N LEU A 297 -11.29 16.11 4.07
CA LEU A 297 -12.05 17.07 3.27
C LEU A 297 -12.59 18.23 4.11
N GLN A 298 -12.14 18.35 5.36
CA GLN A 298 -12.53 19.40 6.29
C GLN A 298 -11.34 20.32 6.55
N PHE A 299 -11.62 21.57 6.92
CA PHE A 299 -10.63 22.42 7.55
C PHE A 299 -10.07 21.74 8.80
N THR A 300 -8.75 21.77 8.94
CA THR A 300 -8.04 21.27 10.12
C THR A 300 -7.05 22.32 10.58
N GLN A 301 -7.05 22.61 11.87
CA GLN A 301 -6.10 23.54 12.47
C GLN A 301 -4.78 22.82 12.74
N ASP A 302 -3.98 22.66 11.69
CA ASP A 302 -2.83 21.76 11.66
C ASP A 302 -1.51 22.43 11.20
N GLY A 303 -1.51 23.76 11.15
CA GLY A 303 -0.40 24.58 10.69
C GLY A 303 -0.36 24.84 9.18
N SER A 304 -1.05 24.04 8.36
CA SER A 304 -1.10 24.23 6.90
C SER A 304 -2.15 25.27 6.44
N GLN A 305 -3.09 25.61 7.33
CA GLN A 305 -4.22 26.52 7.09
C GLN A 305 -5.04 26.17 5.83
N GLN A 306 -5.04 24.89 5.43
CA GLN A 306 -5.75 24.44 4.23
C GLN A 306 -7.24 24.33 4.49
N THR A 307 -8.03 25.01 3.66
CA THR A 307 -9.49 24.87 3.63
C THR A 307 -9.86 23.49 3.06
N GLY A 308 -10.96 22.92 3.54
CA GLY A 308 -11.62 21.75 2.96
C GLY A 308 -11.92 21.95 1.48
N HIS A 309 -12.25 23.17 1.04
CA HIS A 309 -12.38 23.48 -0.39
C HIS A 309 -11.09 23.19 -1.18
N ALA A 310 -9.94 23.69 -0.69
CA ALA A 310 -8.65 23.47 -1.34
C ALA A 310 -8.25 21.99 -1.33
N LYS A 311 -8.52 21.29 -0.22
CA LYS A 311 -8.26 19.84 -0.11
C LYS A 311 -9.14 19.02 -1.05
N LEU A 312 -10.42 19.34 -1.16
CA LEU A 312 -11.34 18.68 -2.09
C LEU A 312 -10.93 18.93 -3.53
N LYS A 313 -10.64 20.19 -3.89
CA LYS A 313 -10.16 20.53 -5.23
C LYS A 313 -8.88 19.78 -5.59
N THR A 314 -7.92 19.71 -4.66
CA THR A 314 -6.67 18.96 -4.83
C THR A 314 -6.93 17.48 -5.10
N LEU A 315 -7.82 16.85 -4.32
CA LEU A 315 -8.20 15.46 -4.54
C LEU A 315 -8.85 15.26 -5.91
N VAL A 316 -9.80 16.13 -6.28
CA VAL A 316 -10.50 16.07 -7.58
C VAL A 316 -9.53 16.22 -8.74
N ASP A 317 -8.59 17.16 -8.67
CA ASP A 317 -7.60 17.41 -9.72
C ASP A 317 -6.66 16.21 -9.91
N ILE A 318 -6.21 15.60 -8.81
CA ILE A 318 -5.35 14.40 -8.85
C ILE A 318 -6.12 13.19 -9.39
N VAL A 319 -7.34 12.96 -8.90
CA VAL A 319 -8.22 11.90 -9.43
C VAL A 319 -8.41 12.10 -10.93
N ASN A 320 -8.74 13.32 -11.37
CA ASN A 320 -8.91 13.62 -12.78
C ASN A 320 -7.64 13.37 -13.59
N ALA A 321 -6.45 13.70 -13.06
CA ALA A 321 -5.18 13.43 -13.73
C ALA A 321 -4.90 11.93 -13.91
N VAL A 322 -5.45 11.08 -13.05
CA VAL A 322 -5.33 9.62 -13.13
C VAL A 322 -6.38 9.00 -14.04
N THR A 323 -7.60 9.55 -14.06
CA THR A 323 -8.76 8.86 -14.64
C THR A 323 -9.24 9.40 -15.99
N SER A 324 -8.79 10.60 -16.40
CA SER A 324 -9.27 11.26 -17.64
C SER A 324 -8.81 10.57 -18.92
N GLU A 325 -7.63 9.96 -18.93
CA GLU A 325 -7.05 9.28 -20.10
C GLU A 325 -6.58 7.86 -19.70
N PRO A 326 -7.51 6.90 -19.52
CA PRO A 326 -7.15 5.51 -19.22
C PRO A 326 -6.30 4.92 -20.35
N HIS A 327 -5.16 4.30 -20.00
CA HIS A 327 -4.26 3.68 -20.98
C HIS A 327 -4.77 2.30 -21.40
N THR A 328 -5.45 2.16 -22.54
CA THR A 328 -6.20 0.96 -22.92
C THR A 328 -5.39 -0.16 -23.58
N ILE A 329 -4.07 -0.02 -23.69
CA ILE A 329 -3.17 -1.00 -24.32
C ILE A 329 -2.46 -1.83 -23.25
N PRO A 330 -2.38 -3.18 -23.37
CA PRO A 330 -3.04 -4.00 -24.38
C PRO A 330 -4.56 -4.05 -24.20
N GLU A 331 -5.30 -4.33 -25.27
CA GLU A 331 -6.76 -4.49 -25.18
C GLU A 331 -7.10 -5.70 -24.30
N LEU A 332 -8.21 -5.67 -23.55
CA LEU A 332 -8.56 -6.80 -22.67
C LEU A 332 -8.75 -8.11 -23.43
N ALA A 333 -9.17 -8.03 -24.69
CA ALA A 333 -9.28 -9.20 -25.57
C ALA A 333 -7.93 -9.86 -25.81
N GLU A 334 -6.83 -9.10 -25.83
CA GLU A 334 -5.49 -9.62 -26.05
C GLU A 334 -4.98 -10.42 -24.84
N LEU A 335 -5.55 -10.20 -23.64
CA LEU A 335 -5.19 -10.90 -22.42
C LEU A 335 -5.84 -12.30 -22.28
N MET A 336 -6.91 -12.56 -23.02
CA MET A 336 -7.64 -13.83 -22.96
C MET A 336 -6.72 -14.99 -23.35
N ILE A 337 -6.86 -16.16 -22.72
CA ILE A 337 -5.90 -17.27 -22.86
C ILE A 337 -5.78 -17.82 -24.30
N ASP A 338 -6.80 -17.59 -25.13
CA ASP A 338 -6.88 -17.98 -26.54
C ASP A 338 -6.25 -16.95 -27.50
N SER A 339 -5.89 -15.78 -26.99
CA SER A 339 -5.16 -14.76 -27.74
C SER A 339 -3.69 -15.17 -27.91
N ALA A 340 -3.16 -14.96 -29.12
CA ALA A 340 -1.73 -15.12 -29.40
C ALA A 340 -0.83 -14.16 -28.58
N HIS A 341 -1.41 -13.08 -28.06
CA HIS A 341 -0.74 -12.06 -27.25
C HIS A 341 -1.04 -12.19 -25.75
N SER A 342 -1.70 -13.27 -25.31
CA SER A 342 -2.11 -13.45 -23.91
C SER A 342 -0.94 -13.43 -22.94
N CYS A 343 0.17 -14.06 -23.35
CA CYS A 343 1.30 -14.40 -22.50
C CYS A 343 0.88 -15.10 -21.18
N GLY A 344 -0.31 -15.72 -21.15
CA GLY A 344 -0.86 -16.38 -19.97
C GLY A 344 -1.23 -15.44 -18.81
N ARG A 345 -1.42 -14.13 -19.09
CA ARG A 345 -1.78 -13.11 -18.07
C ARG A 345 -3.11 -13.42 -17.38
N ALA A 346 -4.05 -14.02 -18.11
CA ALA A 346 -5.30 -14.57 -17.59
C ALA A 346 -5.43 -16.07 -17.90
N GLY A 347 -6.37 -16.74 -17.24
CA GLY A 347 -6.67 -18.16 -17.39
C GLY A 347 -7.99 -18.44 -18.10
N GLN A 348 -8.32 -19.73 -18.24
CA GLN A 348 -9.42 -20.22 -19.09
C GLN A 348 -10.81 -19.71 -18.72
N ASN A 349 -11.06 -19.42 -17.44
CA ASN A 349 -12.36 -18.95 -16.97
C ASN A 349 -12.46 -17.43 -16.85
N TRP A 350 -11.62 -16.70 -17.57
CA TRP A 350 -11.60 -15.24 -17.62
C TRP A 350 -11.82 -14.75 -19.06
N SER A 351 -12.57 -13.67 -19.22
CA SER A 351 -12.77 -12.97 -20.48
C SER A 351 -12.78 -11.45 -20.26
N LYS A 352 -12.76 -10.69 -21.37
CA LYS A 352 -12.84 -9.23 -21.33
C LYS A 352 -14.11 -8.66 -20.68
N THR A 353 -15.15 -9.48 -20.48
CA THR A 353 -16.42 -9.05 -19.88
C THR A 353 -16.72 -9.70 -18.55
N GLN A 354 -16.23 -10.93 -18.29
CA GLN A 354 -16.61 -11.71 -17.09
C GLN A 354 -15.48 -12.64 -16.64
N GLY A 355 -15.50 -13.02 -15.37
CA GLY A 355 -14.67 -14.08 -14.82
C GLY A 355 -15.50 -15.09 -14.01
N LYS A 356 -14.93 -16.27 -13.77
CA LYS A 356 -15.53 -17.27 -12.88
C LYS A 356 -14.53 -17.74 -11.83
N ARG A 357 -15.04 -17.95 -10.62
CA ARG A 357 -14.29 -18.56 -9.52
C ARG A 357 -15.15 -19.57 -8.77
N PRO A 358 -14.55 -20.57 -8.09
CA PRO A 358 -15.29 -21.43 -7.19
C PRO A 358 -15.90 -20.63 -6.03
N ASP A 359 -17.04 -21.07 -5.53
CA ASP A 359 -17.60 -20.61 -4.26
C ASP A 359 -16.74 -21.04 -3.07
N LYS A 360 -17.05 -20.57 -1.86
CA LYS A 360 -16.29 -20.93 -0.65
C LYS A 360 -16.23 -22.46 -0.42
N GLY A 361 -17.24 -23.20 -0.88
CA GLY A 361 -17.30 -24.66 -0.78
C GLY A 361 -16.58 -25.41 -1.90
N GLY A 362 -16.14 -24.74 -2.96
CA GLY A 362 -15.54 -25.35 -4.15
C GLY A 362 -16.51 -26.20 -4.98
N LYS A 363 -17.81 -26.11 -4.72
CA LYS A 363 -18.85 -26.97 -5.35
C LYS A 363 -19.56 -26.28 -6.51
N HIS A 364 -19.60 -24.95 -6.49
CA HIS A 364 -20.30 -24.16 -7.49
C HIS A 364 -19.38 -23.10 -8.07
N TRP A 365 -19.66 -22.70 -9.31
CA TRP A 365 -18.98 -21.59 -9.96
C TRP A 365 -19.79 -20.31 -9.80
N ILE A 366 -19.12 -19.26 -9.33
CA ILE A 366 -19.65 -17.90 -9.27
C ILE A 366 -19.13 -17.16 -10.49
N THR A 367 -20.04 -16.62 -11.31
CA THR A 367 -19.70 -15.71 -12.41
C THR A 367 -19.79 -14.27 -11.91
N PHE A 368 -18.83 -13.44 -12.27
CA PHE A 368 -18.78 -12.03 -11.92
C PHE A 368 -18.35 -11.20 -13.13
N ASP A 369 -18.74 -9.93 -13.17
CA ASP A 369 -18.34 -9.04 -14.25
C ASP A 369 -16.86 -8.66 -14.13
N GLU A 370 -16.18 -8.63 -15.26
CA GLU A 370 -14.81 -8.15 -15.33
C GLU A 370 -14.79 -6.63 -15.16
N ARG A 371 -13.76 -6.15 -14.48
CA ARG A 371 -13.57 -4.77 -14.07
C ARG A 371 -12.17 -4.36 -14.47
N ASP A 372 -12.09 -3.73 -15.64
CA ASP A 372 -10.90 -3.00 -16.04
C ASP A 372 -10.57 -1.93 -15.00
N ASN A 373 -9.44 -2.06 -14.29
CA ASN A 373 -9.05 -1.11 -13.25
C ASN A 373 -8.32 0.10 -13.80
N ARG A 374 -8.00 0.16 -15.11
CA ARG A 374 -7.25 1.26 -15.72
C ARG A 374 -8.05 2.57 -15.66
N GLY A 375 -7.40 3.67 -15.29
CA GLY A 375 -8.02 4.97 -15.06
C GLY A 375 -9.08 4.95 -13.95
N LYS A 376 -8.82 4.28 -12.82
CA LYS A 376 -9.75 4.26 -11.67
C LYS A 376 -9.06 4.59 -10.35
N VAL A 377 -9.83 5.17 -9.43
CA VAL A 377 -9.41 5.40 -8.04
C VAL A 377 -10.44 4.76 -7.12
N TYR A 378 -9.97 3.94 -6.18
CA TYR A 378 -10.79 3.26 -5.18
C TYR A 378 -10.45 3.77 -3.78
N LEU A 379 -11.48 4.14 -3.02
CA LEU A 379 -11.39 4.38 -1.58
C LEU A 379 -12.01 3.20 -0.83
N TYR A 380 -11.21 2.49 -0.05
CA TYR A 380 -11.68 1.56 0.96
C TYR A 380 -11.64 2.27 2.31
N PHE A 381 -12.79 2.35 2.97
CA PHE A 381 -12.93 3.05 4.25
C PHE A 381 -13.58 2.14 5.30
N CYS A 382 -13.20 2.32 6.56
CA CYS A 382 -13.65 1.52 7.69
C CYS A 382 -14.16 2.41 8.83
N PRO A 383 -15.48 2.49 9.06
CA PRO A 383 -16.05 3.25 10.18
C PRO A 383 -15.66 2.73 11.57
N GLU A 384 -15.18 1.49 11.63
CA GLU A 384 -14.69 0.85 12.85
C GLU A 384 -13.21 1.18 13.12
N ASP A 385 -12.51 1.75 12.13
CA ASP A 385 -11.17 2.26 12.31
C ASP A 385 -11.21 3.63 13.03
N THR A 386 -11.00 3.55 14.33
CA THR A 386 -10.98 4.72 15.23
C THR A 386 -9.69 5.53 15.15
N VAL A 387 -8.63 5.03 14.50
CA VAL A 387 -7.33 5.69 14.41
C VAL A 387 -7.41 6.92 13.51
N VAL A 388 -7.97 6.77 12.32
CA VAL A 388 -8.25 7.87 11.38
C VAL A 388 -9.51 8.68 11.74
N GLY A 389 -10.18 8.32 12.85
CA GLY A 389 -11.33 9.03 13.40
C GLY A 389 -10.96 10.11 14.44
N LEU A 390 -9.70 10.19 14.89
CA LEU A 390 -9.24 11.20 15.84
C LEU A 390 -9.27 12.61 15.21
N ASP A 391 -9.67 13.64 15.95
CA ASP A 391 -9.88 14.99 15.41
C ASP A 391 -8.67 15.57 14.65
N LYS A 392 -7.44 15.22 15.05
CA LYS A 392 -6.20 15.66 14.39
C LYS A 392 -5.83 14.85 13.13
N VAL A 393 -6.39 13.65 12.96
CA VAL A 393 -6.10 12.70 11.86
C VAL A 393 -7.36 12.36 11.06
N ARG A 394 -8.45 13.12 11.27
CA ARG A 394 -9.79 12.88 10.73
C ARG A 394 -9.78 12.87 9.19
N GLY A 395 -9.89 11.67 8.61
CA GLY A 395 -9.84 11.46 7.17
C GLY A 395 -11.08 10.77 6.59
N ILE A 396 -11.18 10.76 5.26
CA ILE A 396 -12.20 10.02 4.51
C ILE A 396 -12.02 8.49 4.61
N GLY A 397 -10.92 8.02 5.20
CA GLY A 397 -10.68 6.60 5.51
C GLY A 397 -11.58 6.02 6.60
N THR A 398 -12.14 6.83 7.51
CA THR A 398 -13.14 6.33 8.48
C THR A 398 -14.55 6.47 7.94
N PHE A 399 -14.86 7.61 7.33
CA PHE A 399 -16.24 8.01 7.07
C PHE A 399 -16.67 7.92 5.60
N GLY A 400 -15.73 7.60 4.70
CA GLY A 400 -15.93 7.75 3.28
C GLY A 400 -16.00 9.22 2.86
N VAL A 401 -16.29 9.44 1.58
CA VAL A 401 -16.58 10.75 1.02
C VAL A 401 -18.10 10.91 0.98
N PRO A 402 -18.66 11.97 1.59
CA PRO A 402 -20.09 12.28 1.46
C PRO A 402 -20.41 12.91 0.10
N ASP A 403 -21.69 12.95 -0.29
CA ASP A 403 -22.16 13.63 -1.51
C ASP A 403 -21.73 15.09 -1.54
N GLU A 404 -21.82 15.74 -0.38
CA GLU A 404 -21.38 17.11 -0.17
C GLU A 404 -20.64 17.25 1.15
N VAL A 405 -19.70 18.20 1.21
CA VAL A 405 -19.01 18.59 2.45
C VAL A 405 -19.39 20.02 2.84
N PRO A 406 -19.36 20.37 4.15
CA PRO A 406 -19.59 21.75 4.59
C PRO A 406 -18.62 22.70 3.87
N ALA A 407 -19.11 23.82 3.36
CA ALA A 407 -18.20 24.82 2.80
C ALA A 407 -17.43 25.53 3.92
N ASP A 408 -16.18 25.86 3.60
CA ASP A 408 -15.30 26.65 4.46
C ASP A 408 -14.64 27.80 3.67
N GLY A 409 -13.83 28.62 4.36
CA GLY A 409 -13.20 29.81 3.77
C GLY A 409 -14.23 30.81 3.21
N ALA A 410 -13.96 31.37 2.03
CA ALA A 410 -14.84 32.35 1.39
C ALA A 410 -16.27 31.82 1.13
N ALA A 411 -16.42 30.50 0.95
CA ALA A 411 -17.71 29.85 0.70
C ALA A 411 -18.55 29.66 1.97
N ALA A 412 -17.93 29.66 3.17
CA ALA A 412 -18.62 29.58 4.46
C ALA A 412 -19.61 30.73 4.68
N SER A 413 -19.24 31.93 4.22
CA SER A 413 -20.03 33.16 4.36
C SER A 413 -21.43 33.11 3.71
N ARG A 414 -21.68 32.09 2.89
CA ARG A 414 -22.94 31.91 2.14
C ARG A 414 -23.74 30.68 2.58
N GLY A 415 -23.32 29.97 3.64
CA GLY A 415 -24.00 28.77 4.15
C GLY A 415 -24.11 27.64 3.11
N LYS A 416 -23.21 27.62 2.11
CA LYS A 416 -23.25 26.65 1.02
C LYS A 416 -22.54 25.36 1.40
N THR A 417 -22.79 24.31 0.64
CA THR A 417 -22.03 23.06 0.65
C THR A 417 -21.14 22.99 -0.59
N MET A 418 -20.18 22.07 -0.59
CA MET A 418 -19.33 21.80 -1.75
C MET A 418 -19.58 20.37 -2.24
N PRO A 419 -19.84 20.16 -3.55
CA PRO A 419 -20.12 18.84 -4.07
C PRO A 419 -18.83 18.00 -4.04
N ALA A 420 -18.84 16.90 -3.29
CA ALA A 420 -17.70 16.02 -3.08
C ALA A 420 -17.87 14.73 -3.90
N MET A 421 -18.57 13.70 -3.40
CA MET A 421 -18.82 12.50 -4.23
C MET A 421 -19.55 12.84 -5.52
N THR A 422 -20.44 13.83 -5.53
CA THR A 422 -21.13 14.31 -6.74
C THR A 422 -20.16 14.71 -7.87
N VAL A 423 -18.96 15.20 -7.54
CA VAL A 423 -17.92 15.56 -8.53
C VAL A 423 -16.96 14.41 -8.80
N LEU A 424 -16.71 13.55 -7.81
CA LEU A 424 -15.76 12.45 -7.90
C LEU A 424 -16.33 11.21 -8.64
N GLU A 425 -17.59 10.84 -8.39
CA GLU A 425 -18.23 9.65 -8.97
C GLU A 425 -18.15 9.64 -10.51
N PRO A 426 -18.49 10.72 -11.25
CA PRO A 426 -18.37 10.74 -12.71
C PRO A 426 -16.92 10.64 -13.20
N LYS A 427 -15.94 10.88 -12.33
CA LYS A 427 -14.50 10.79 -12.63
C LYS A 427 -13.91 9.41 -12.35
N ARG A 428 -14.73 8.36 -12.30
CA ARG A 428 -14.29 6.98 -12.05
C ARG A 428 -13.62 6.82 -10.67
N PHE A 429 -14.08 7.61 -9.70
CA PHE A 429 -13.77 7.43 -8.29
C PHE A 429 -14.85 6.57 -7.65
N PHE A 430 -14.44 5.50 -6.99
CA PHE A 430 -15.33 4.54 -6.34
C PHE A 430 -14.98 4.46 -4.86
N GLN A 431 -15.97 4.27 -4.01
CA GLN A 431 -15.73 4.01 -2.59
C GLN A 431 -16.44 2.76 -2.10
N ARG A 432 -15.80 2.02 -1.19
CA ARG A 432 -16.28 0.78 -0.60
C ARG A 432 -16.07 0.83 0.90
N MET A 433 -17.11 0.44 1.64
CA MET A 433 -17.05 0.36 3.09
C MET A 433 -16.65 -1.05 3.51
N TRP A 434 -15.58 -1.17 4.28
CA TRP A 434 -15.30 -2.36 5.07
C TRP A 434 -15.94 -2.20 6.43
N THR A 435 -16.76 -3.18 6.79
CA THR A 435 -17.51 -3.17 8.03
C THR A 435 -17.73 -4.60 8.48
N ARG A 436 -17.71 -4.82 9.79
CA ARG A 436 -18.12 -6.09 10.39
C ARG A 436 -19.64 -6.24 10.48
N LEU A 437 -20.40 -5.21 10.10
CA LEU A 437 -21.85 -5.24 10.07
C LEU A 437 -22.33 -6.14 8.92
N GLU A 438 -23.08 -7.19 9.25
CA GLU A 438 -23.78 -8.01 8.26
C GLU A 438 -24.91 -7.19 7.64
N ARG A 439 -24.93 -7.13 6.30
CA ARG A 439 -26.03 -6.52 5.54
C ARG A 439 -27.11 -7.56 5.26
N ASP A 440 -28.36 -7.17 5.39
CA ASP A 440 -29.48 -7.92 4.84
C ASP A 440 -29.53 -7.81 3.30
N GLN A 441 -30.49 -8.49 2.68
CA GLN A 441 -30.66 -8.53 1.23
C GLN A 441 -30.98 -7.16 0.61
N ASP A 442 -31.41 -6.18 1.43
CA ASP A 442 -31.69 -4.81 1.02
C ASP A 442 -30.50 -3.86 1.26
N GLY A 443 -29.35 -4.40 1.69
CA GLY A 443 -28.15 -3.62 2.00
C GLY A 443 -28.19 -2.92 3.37
N ARG A 444 -29.18 -3.20 4.23
CA ARG A 444 -29.29 -2.61 5.57
C ARG A 444 -28.49 -3.44 6.58
N GLY A 445 -27.62 -2.78 7.34
CA GLY A 445 -26.75 -3.45 8.33
C GLY A 445 -27.46 -3.77 9.64
N SER A 446 -27.34 -5.00 10.15
CA SER A 446 -27.74 -5.36 11.52
C SER A 446 -26.51 -5.79 12.33
N ALA A 447 -26.28 -5.17 13.48
CA ALA A 447 -25.19 -5.54 14.37
C ALA A 447 -25.61 -6.78 15.19
N ARG A 448 -25.23 -7.99 14.78
CA ARG A 448 -25.28 -9.14 15.70
C ARG A 448 -24.13 -9.02 16.72
N ARG A 449 -24.52 -9.15 18.00
CA ARG A 449 -23.72 -9.04 19.24
C ARG A 449 -22.24 -9.40 19.06
N SER A 450 -21.37 -8.40 19.01
CA SER A 450 -19.96 -8.53 19.36
C SER A 450 -19.71 -7.70 20.63
N PRO A 451 -18.98 -8.21 21.65
CA PRO A 451 -18.88 -7.57 22.97
C PRO A 451 -18.22 -6.17 22.99
N SER A 452 -17.70 -5.67 21.87
CA SER A 452 -16.96 -4.41 21.80
C SER A 452 -17.59 -3.29 20.96
N ALA A 453 -18.75 -3.51 20.32
CA ALA A 453 -19.36 -2.49 19.46
C ALA A 453 -20.26 -1.55 20.29
N ARG A 454 -19.71 -0.43 20.80
CA ARG A 454 -20.53 0.71 21.23
C ARG A 454 -21.31 1.21 20.01
N ARG A 455 -22.64 1.34 20.13
CA ARG A 455 -23.49 1.98 19.11
C ARG A 455 -22.91 3.35 18.73
N PRO A 456 -22.61 3.62 17.45
CA PRO A 456 -22.45 5.00 17.00
C PRO A 456 -23.77 5.73 17.27
N ARG A 457 -23.72 6.92 17.89
CA ARG A 457 -24.90 7.79 17.99
C ARG A 457 -25.34 8.12 16.56
N ALA A 458 -26.48 7.55 16.15
CA ALA A 458 -27.27 7.86 14.96
C ALA A 458 -26.51 8.58 13.83
N CYS A 459 -25.70 7.84 13.07
CA CYS A 459 -25.20 8.33 11.79
C CYS A 459 -26.18 7.87 10.71
N ARG A 460 -27.10 8.75 10.30
CA ARG A 460 -27.91 8.55 9.09
C ARG A 460 -26.97 8.77 7.89
N PHE A 461 -26.32 7.72 7.41
CA PHE A 461 -25.52 7.79 6.19
C PHE A 461 -26.44 7.64 4.98
N ALA A 462 -26.65 8.73 4.25
CA ALA A 462 -27.05 8.70 2.84
C ALA A 462 -25.75 8.72 2.01
N THR A 463 -25.12 7.57 1.83
CA THR A 463 -23.97 7.41 0.93
C THR A 463 -24.35 6.34 -0.09
N ARG A 464 -24.29 6.67 -1.37
CA ARG A 464 -24.44 5.69 -2.45
C ARG A 464 -23.24 4.74 -2.43
N PHE A 465 -23.51 3.44 -2.33
CA PHE A 465 -22.50 2.40 -2.45
C PHE A 465 -22.56 1.81 -3.85
N SER A 466 -21.41 1.66 -4.52
CA SER A 466 -21.30 0.86 -5.73
C SER A 466 -21.07 -0.61 -5.35
N ASP A 467 -21.86 -1.53 -5.90
CA ASP A 467 -21.68 -2.97 -5.71
C ASP A 467 -20.30 -3.49 -6.15
#